data_AF-A0A1Y2IDF1-F1
#
_entry.id   AF-A0A1Y2IDF1-F1
#
_cell.length_a   1.000
_cell.length_b   1.000
_cell.length_c   1.000
_cell.angle_alpha   90.00
_cell.angle_beta   90.00
_cell.angle_gamma   90.00
#
_symmetry.space_group_name_H-M   'P 1'
#
loop_
_entity.id
_entity.type
_entity.pdbx_description
1 polymer ?
#
loop_
_entity_poly.entity_id
_entity_poly.type
_entity_poly.pdbx_seq_one_letter_code
_entity_poly.pdbx_strand_id
1 'polypeptide(L)' 'TCQEEPETVAHYLLRCPTYWLHRAVHFVTFGFTGRNLAALLNTDGAMGPLFRYVNATGRLRRIFGEMADLPSQDGQDG' A
#
# COMPACT_ATOMS: atom_id res chain seq x y z
N THR A 1 6.45 12.43 1.18
CA THR A 1 6.71 12.31 2.63
C THR A 1 6.34 13.63 3.27
N CYS A 2 5.80 13.63 4.50
CA CYS A 2 5.27 14.84 5.13
C CYS A 2 6.32 15.66 5.91
N GLN A 3 7.50 15.11 6.18
CA GLN A 3 8.58 15.76 6.96
C GLN A 3 8.21 16.11 8.42
N GLU A 4 7.07 15.65 8.93
CA GLU A 4 6.61 15.92 10.30
C GLU A 4 7.08 14.87 11.32
N GLU A 5 7.34 13.64 10.85
CA GLU A 5 7.84 12.53 11.66
C GLU A 5 8.97 11.79 10.91
N PRO A 6 9.81 11.01 11.61
CA PRO A 6 10.76 10.11 10.98
C PRO A 6 10.07 9.19 9.96
N GLU A 7 10.62 9.17 8.76
CA GLU A 7 10.12 8.33 7.68
C GLU A 7 10.42 6.85 7.98
N THR A 8 9.38 6.12 8.36
CA THR A 8 9.41 4.68 8.65
C THR A 8 8.38 3.96 7.80
N VAL A 9 8.50 2.63 7.64
CA VAL A 9 7.49 1.82 6.95
C VAL A 9 6.11 2.00 7.62
N ALA A 10 6.08 2.03 8.96
CA ALA A 10 4.85 2.27 9.71
C ALA A 10 4.26 3.67 9.45
N HIS A 11 5.10 4.72 9.41
CA HIS A 11 4.62 6.06 9.08
C HIS A 11 4.07 6.09 7.65
N TYR A 12 4.82 5.59 6.67
CA TYR A 12 4.41 5.54 5.27
C TYR A 12 3.09 4.78 5.04
N LEU A 13 2.96 3.58 5.60
CA LEU A 13 1.82 2.70 5.34
C LEU A 13 0.58 3.04 6.14
N LEU A 14 0.70 3.70 7.31
CA LEU A 14 -0.43 3.87 8.22
C LEU A 14 -0.77 5.32 8.57
N ARG A 15 0.22 6.21 8.61
CA ARG A 15 0.07 7.52 9.27
C ARG A 15 0.26 8.72 8.36
N CYS A 16 1.21 8.66 7.43
CA CYS A 16 1.69 9.80 6.65
C CYS A 16 0.53 10.57 6.00
N PRO A 17 0.27 11.83 6.37
CA PRO A 17 -0.86 12.58 5.83
C PRO A 17 -0.74 12.78 4.32
N THR A 18 0.48 12.83 3.76
CA THR A 18 0.69 12.94 2.31
C THR A 18 -0.03 11.86 1.50
N TYR A 19 -0.16 10.65 2.03
CA TYR A 19 -0.69 9.49 1.30
C TYR A 19 -2.06 9.02 1.80
N TRP A 20 -2.77 9.86 2.55
CA TRP A 20 -4.05 9.49 3.18
C TRP A 20 -5.08 8.99 2.16
N LEU A 21 -5.21 9.66 1.01
CA LEU A 21 -6.17 9.31 -0.03
C LEU A 21 -5.79 7.98 -0.70
N HIS A 22 -4.51 7.79 -1.03
CA HIS A 22 -4.03 6.53 -1.58
C HIS A 22 -4.30 5.35 -0.63
N ARG A 23 -4.08 5.54 0.68
CA ARG A 23 -4.42 4.51 1.67
C ARG A 23 -5.91 4.22 1.71
N ALA A 24 -6.75 5.27 1.70
CA ALA A 24 -8.18 5.11 1.74
C ALA A 24 -8.69 4.29 0.55
N VAL A 25 -8.19 4.57 -0.67
CA VAL A 25 -8.59 3.85 -1.88
C VAL A 25 -8.08 2.40 -1.87
N HIS A 26 -6.81 2.18 -1.56
CA HIS A 26 -6.20 0.85 -1.73
C HIS A 26 -6.44 -0.10 -0.56
N PHE A 27 -6.72 0.41 0.65
CA PHE A 27 -6.95 -0.43 1.83
C PHE A 27 -8.41 -0.49 2.29
N VAL A 28 -9.36 0.11 1.53
CA VAL A 28 -10.79 0.13 1.89
C VAL A 28 -11.34 -1.28 2.13
N THR A 29 -10.94 -2.25 1.30
CA THR A 29 -11.43 -3.63 1.35
C THR A 29 -10.94 -4.40 2.59
N PHE A 30 -9.91 -3.92 3.28
CA PHE A 30 -9.37 -4.55 4.49
C PHE A 30 -10.02 -4.03 5.78
N GLY A 31 -10.87 -3.01 5.71
CA GLY A 31 -11.50 -2.43 6.91
C GLY A 31 -10.46 -2.06 7.98
N PHE A 32 -10.65 -2.57 9.21
CA PHE A 32 -9.73 -2.34 10.34
C PHE A 32 -8.35 -2.97 10.13
N THR A 33 -8.27 -4.08 9.41
CA THR A 33 -7.01 -4.79 9.12
C THR A 33 -6.07 -3.94 8.26
N GLY A 34 -6.62 -3.05 7.42
CA GLY A 34 -5.87 -2.07 6.64
C GLY A 34 -5.13 -1.02 7.47
N ARG A 35 -5.30 -1.01 8.80
CA ARG A 35 -4.62 -0.13 9.75
C ARG A 35 -3.58 -0.87 10.60
N ASN A 36 -3.31 -2.15 10.33
CA ASN A 36 -2.35 -2.96 11.06
C ASN A 36 -1.14 -3.28 10.16
N LEU A 37 0.06 -2.90 10.62
CA LEU A 37 1.29 -3.12 9.86
C LEU A 37 1.58 -4.61 9.64
N ALA A 38 1.42 -5.43 10.67
CA ALA A 38 1.66 -6.86 10.57
C ALA A 38 0.67 -7.52 9.60
N ALA A 39 -0.59 -7.09 9.61
CA ALA A 39 -1.58 -7.65 8.70
C ALA A 39 -1.28 -7.28 7.23
N LEU A 40 -0.96 -6.01 6.95
CA LEU A 40 -0.60 -5.56 5.60
C LEU A 40 0.64 -6.27 5.04
N LEU A 41 1.62 -6.59 5.89
CA LEU A 41 2.89 -7.17 5.47
C LEU A 41 2.95 -8.70 5.51
N ASN A 42 2.02 -9.37 6.19
CA ASN A 42 2.04 -10.83 6.37
C ASN A 42 0.77 -11.54 5.87
N THR A 43 -0.17 -10.82 5.25
CA THR A 43 -1.37 -11.42 4.66
C THR A 43 -1.20 -11.47 3.14
N ASP A 44 -1.27 -12.66 2.54
CA ASP A 44 -1.09 -12.83 1.09
C ASP A 44 -2.08 -11.98 0.28
N GLY A 45 -3.34 -11.95 0.72
CA GLY A 45 -4.37 -11.11 0.09
C GLY A 45 -4.09 -9.60 0.17
N ALA A 46 -3.25 -9.13 1.09
CA ALA A 46 -2.88 -7.73 1.24
C ALA A 46 -1.74 -7.30 0.30
N MET A 47 -0.97 -8.24 -0.24
CA MET A 47 0.21 -7.93 -1.07
C MET A 47 -0.15 -7.18 -2.35
N GLY A 48 -1.17 -7.64 -3.09
CA GLY A 48 -1.61 -6.96 -4.31
C GLY A 48 -2.00 -5.49 -4.05
N PRO A 49 -2.92 -5.22 -3.13
CA PRO A 49 -3.29 -3.86 -2.73
C PRO A 49 -2.13 -3.02 -2.18
N LEU A 50 -1.21 -3.64 -1.42
CA LEU A 50 0.00 -2.99 -0.93
C LEU A 50 0.89 -2.52 -2.09
N PHE A 51 1.15 -3.38 -3.08
CA PHE A 51 1.96 -3.00 -4.25
C PHE A 51 1.29 -1.93 -5.10
N ARG A 52 -0.05 -1.97 -5.26
CA ARG A 52 -0.80 -0.89 -5.93
C ARG A 52 -0.67 0.44 -5.20
N TYR A 53 -0.80 0.44 -3.87
CA TYR A 53 -0.55 1.62 -3.05
C TYR A 53 0.87 2.16 -3.25
N VAL A 54 1.88 1.29 -3.20
CA VAL A 54 3.29 1.69 -3.40
C VAL A 54 3.49 2.31 -4.79
N ASN A 55 2.87 1.71 -5.82
CA ASN A 55 2.91 2.24 -7.19
C ASN A 55 2.26 3.61 -7.30
N ALA A 56 1.04 3.76 -6.77
CA ALA A 56 0.26 4.99 -6.83
C ALA A 56 0.94 6.16 -6.13
N THR A 57 1.71 5.90 -5.06
CA THR A 57 2.53 6.93 -4.41
C THR A 57 3.81 7.28 -5.17
N GLY A 58 4.13 6.56 -6.24
CA GLY A 58 5.33 6.77 -7.06
C GLY A 58 6.64 6.44 -6.34
N ARG A 59 6.57 5.81 -5.16
CA ARG A 59 7.73 5.65 -4.26
C ARG A 59 8.89 4.92 -4.90
N LEU A 60 8.58 3.89 -5.67
CA LEU A 60 9.55 3.01 -6.31
C LEU A 60 9.81 3.37 -7.79
N ARG A 61 9.19 4.45 -8.29
CA ARG A 61 9.25 4.83 -9.70
C ARG A 61 10.67 5.09 -10.21
N ARG A 62 11.55 5.58 -9.32
CA ARG A 62 12.96 5.82 -9.67
C ARG A 62 13.76 4.53 -9.91
N ILE A 63 13.36 3.43 -9.27
CA ILE A 63 14.11 2.16 -9.28
C ILE A 63 13.57 1.24 -10.37
N PHE A 64 12.24 1.12 -10.47
CA PHE A 64 11.59 0.15 -11.35
C PHE A 64 10.87 0.78 -12.54
N GLY A 65 10.87 2.11 -12.68
CA GLY A 65 10.02 2.80 -13.63
C GLY A 65 8.54 2.77 -13.20
N GLU A 66 7.64 2.99 -14.14
CA GLU A 66 6.20 2.80 -13.90
C GLU A 66 5.93 1.31 -13.77
N MET A 67 5.51 0.85 -12.58
CA MET A 67 5.16 -0.56 -12.42
C MET A 67 3.85 -0.78 -13.17
N ALA A 68 3.84 -1.72 -14.12
CA ALA A 68 2.61 -2.09 -14.82
C ALA A 68 1.55 -2.45 -13.79
N ASP A 69 0.31 -2.01 -14.03
CA ASP A 69 -0.81 -2.35 -13.14
C ASP A 69 -0.86 -3.86 -12.97
N LEU A 70 -0.60 -4.33 -11.74
CA LEU A 70 -0.72 -5.74 -11.43
C LEU A 70 -2.18 -6.10 -11.64
N PRO A 71 -2.49 -7.08 -12.52
CA PRO A 71 -3.87 -7.51 -12.72
C PRO A 71 -4.45 -7.87 -11.36
N SER A 72 -5.68 -7.40 -11.11
CA SER A 72 -6.45 -7.85 -9.95
C SER A 72 -6.52 -9.36 -9.99
N GLN A 73 -5.86 -10.02 -9.02
CA GLN A 73 -6.09 -11.44 -8.76
C GLN A 73 -7.46 -11.58 -8.11
N ASP A 74 -8.49 -11.26 -8.88
CA ASP A 74 -9.86 -11.62 -8.56
C ASP A 74 -10.01 -13.08 -9.05
N GLY A 75 -9.88 -14.03 -8.12
CA GLY A 75 -10.27 -15.43 -8.33
C GLY A 75 -9.24 -16.34 -9.00
N GLN A 76 -8.22 -16.76 -8.25
CA GLN A 76 -7.53 -18.03 -8.54
C GLN A 76 -7.72 -18.98 -7.35
N ASP A 77 -8.99 -19.35 -7.12
CA ASP A 77 -9.31 -20.59 -6.40
C ASP A 77 -9.25 -21.72 -7.44
N GLY A 78 -8.31 -22.63 -7.26
CA GLY A 78 -8.22 -23.91 -7.97
C GLY A 78 -7.91 -25.00 -6.96
#